data_AF-P39989-F1
#
_entry.id   AF-P39989-F1
#
_cell.length_a   1.000
_cell.length_b   1.000
_cell.length_c   1.000
_cell.angle_alpha   90.00
_cell.angle_beta   90.00
_cell.angle_gamma   90.00
#
_symmetry.space_group_name_H-M   'P 1'
#
loop_
_entity.id
_entity.type
_entity.pdbx_description
1 polymer ?
#
loop_
_entity_poly.entity_id
_entity_poly.type
_entity_poly.pdbx_seq_one_letter_code
_entity_poly.pdbx_strand_id
1 'polypeptide(L)'
;MKITITSLLFFLVMIVELASAGTLLHNGANLPSLRDNTTLTDARNVLKYLQVLGFPSNKIAATDTVGTFIIFSNRTEANTTAMTKTVSYCYRNYGHSFYFTHYKYDYFPSGISYMAKLGDATVNHTDLPHFRNNKRLTTQELNAFQHPIVEFQ
;
A
#
# COMPACT_ATOMS: atom_id res chain seq x y z
N MET A 1 -21.56 -33.40 2.16
CA MET A 1 -20.70 -32.38 1.51
C MET A 1 -19.27 -32.91 1.52
N LYS A 2 -18.70 -33.32 0.38
CA LYS A 2 -17.31 -33.82 0.34
C LYS A 2 -16.37 -32.61 0.29
N ILE A 3 -15.66 -32.36 1.38
CA ILE A 3 -14.54 -31.39 1.39
C ILE A 3 -13.40 -32.08 0.64
N THR A 4 -12.90 -31.44 -0.43
CA THR A 4 -11.71 -31.93 -1.12
C THR A 4 -10.45 -31.59 -0.31
N ILE A 5 -9.42 -32.42 -0.44
CA ILE A 5 -8.12 -32.19 0.24
C ILE A 5 -7.56 -30.80 -0.10
N THR A 6 -7.75 -30.34 -1.34
CA THR A 6 -7.35 -29.00 -1.78
C THR A 6 -8.09 -27.88 -1.05
N SER A 7 -9.39 -28.03 -0.78
CA SER A 7 -10.14 -27.07 0.05
C SER A 7 -9.63 -27.05 1.49
N LEU A 8 -9.31 -28.20 2.07
CA LEU A 8 -8.78 -28.28 3.44
C LEU A 8 -7.41 -27.61 3.57
N LEU A 9 -6.50 -27.86 2.62
CA LEU A 9 -5.19 -27.20 2.54
C LEU A 9 -5.35 -25.68 2.41
N PHE A 10 -6.31 -25.21 1.60
CA PHE A 10 -6.58 -23.78 1.45
C PHE A 10 -7.06 -23.14 2.77
N PHE A 11 -7.96 -23.79 3.50
CA PHE A 11 -8.39 -23.32 4.81
C PHE A 11 -7.24 -23.29 5.83
N LEU A 12 -6.38 -24.31 5.84
CA LEU A 12 -5.20 -24.35 6.71
C LEU A 12 -4.25 -23.19 6.41
N VAL A 13 -3.95 -22.93 5.14
CA VAL A 13 -3.14 -21.78 4.73
C VAL A 13 -3.80 -20.48 5.19
N MET A 14 -5.11 -20.33 5.00
CA MET A 14 -5.84 -19.14 5.44
C MET A 14 -5.79 -18.95 6.96
N ILE A 15 -5.95 -20.02 7.75
CA ILE A 15 -5.88 -19.97 9.22
C ILE A 15 -4.45 -19.64 9.67
N VAL A 16 -3.41 -20.16 9.03
CA VAL A 16 -2.02 -19.83 9.35
C VAL A 16 -1.73 -18.36 9.02
N GLU A 17 -2.21 -17.86 7.88
CA GLU A 17 -2.10 -16.44 7.53
C GLU A 17 -2.85 -15.56 8.54
N LEU A 18 -4.07 -15.94 8.95
CA LEU A 18 -4.87 -15.27 9.98
C LEU A 18 -4.21 -15.33 11.38
N ALA A 19 -3.62 -16.45 11.77
CA ALA A 19 -2.93 -16.60 13.04
C ALA A 19 -1.66 -15.74 13.09
N SER A 20 -0.92 -15.67 11.97
CA SER A 20 0.23 -14.77 11.84
C SER A 20 -0.20 -13.30 11.93
N ALA A 21 -1.36 -12.94 11.35
CA ALA A 21 -1.98 -11.63 11.53
C ALA A 21 -2.40 -11.36 12.99
N GLY A 22 -2.90 -12.37 13.70
CA GLY A 22 -3.23 -12.28 15.14
C GLY A 22 -2.01 -11.99 16.01
N THR A 23 -0.87 -12.64 15.75
CA THR A 23 0.41 -12.30 16.41
C THR A 23 0.88 -10.89 16.07
N LEU A 24 0.62 -10.41 14.85
CA LEU A 24 0.96 -9.05 14.44
C LEU A 24 0.11 -7.98 15.15
N LEU A 25 -1.17 -8.27 15.46
CA LEU A 25 -2.04 -7.38 16.24
C LEU A 25 -1.56 -7.19 17.68
N HIS A 26 -0.95 -8.21 18.28
CA HIS A 26 -0.44 -8.12 19.66
C HIS A 26 0.77 -7.18 19.77
N ASN A 27 1.56 -7.06 18.69
CA ASN A 27 2.64 -6.09 18.59
C ASN A 27 2.08 -4.78 18.05
N GLY A 28 1.69 -3.85 18.93
CA GLY A 28 1.24 -2.51 18.57
C GLY A 28 2.14 -1.74 17.59
N ALA A 29 3.38 -2.20 17.38
CA ALA A 29 4.28 -1.77 16.30
C ALA A 29 3.64 -1.80 14.90
N ASN A 30 2.73 -2.75 14.62
CA ASN A 30 2.07 -2.87 13.33
C ASN A 30 0.78 -2.05 13.19
N LEU A 31 0.37 -1.35 14.25
CA LEU A 31 -0.79 -0.47 14.15
C LEU A 31 -0.43 0.79 13.36
N PRO A 32 -1.37 1.31 12.55
CA PRO A 32 -1.26 2.62 11.93
C PRO A 32 -0.89 3.70 12.96
N SER A 33 0.08 4.54 12.59
CA SER A 33 0.49 5.70 13.38
C SER A 33 -0.59 6.79 13.37
N LEU A 34 -0.54 7.70 14.35
CA LEU A 34 -1.37 8.91 14.33
C LEU A 34 -1.08 9.73 13.06
N ARG A 35 -2.15 10.33 12.52
CA ARG A 35 -2.10 11.12 11.29
C ARG A 35 -1.39 12.46 11.52
N ASP A 36 -0.42 12.79 10.66
CA ASP A 36 0.29 14.07 10.64
C ASP A 36 0.00 14.92 9.39
N ASN A 37 -0.99 14.50 8.58
CA ASN A 37 -1.40 15.12 7.31
C ASN A 37 -0.39 15.04 6.15
N THR A 38 0.68 14.25 6.28
CA THR A 38 1.63 13.98 5.19
C THR A 38 1.23 12.76 4.35
N THR A 39 1.63 12.75 3.09
CA THR A 39 1.40 11.58 2.21
C THR A 39 2.21 10.37 2.62
N LEU A 40 3.39 10.59 3.23
CA LEU A 40 4.27 9.54 3.73
C LEU A 40 3.62 8.75 4.89
N THR A 41 3.12 9.46 5.89
CA THR A 41 2.46 8.83 7.05
C THR A 41 1.18 8.11 6.65
N ASP A 42 0.36 8.74 5.80
CA ASP A 42 -0.84 8.09 5.26
C ASP A 42 -0.47 6.80 4.49
N ALA A 43 0.58 6.82 3.66
CA ALA A 43 0.99 5.64 2.89
C ALA A 43 1.53 4.52 3.78
N ARG A 44 2.36 4.86 4.78
CA ARG A 44 2.83 3.91 5.79
C ARG A 44 1.66 3.30 6.57
N ASN A 45 0.64 4.09 6.90
CA ASN A 45 -0.55 3.60 7.58
C ASN A 45 -1.36 2.62 6.72
N VAL A 46 -1.52 2.91 5.43
CA VAL A 46 -2.14 1.96 4.48
C VAL A 46 -1.36 0.64 4.44
N LEU A 47 -0.02 0.70 4.34
CA LEU A 47 0.84 -0.48 4.32
C LEU A 47 0.75 -1.28 5.63
N LYS A 48 0.92 -0.63 6.79
CA LYS A 48 0.78 -1.28 8.10
C LYS A 48 -0.55 -2.00 8.24
N TYR A 49 -1.63 -1.36 7.79
CA TYR A 49 -2.95 -1.98 7.88
C TYR A 49 -3.13 -3.16 6.92
N LEU A 50 -2.53 -3.12 5.72
CA LEU A 50 -2.48 -4.30 4.84
C LEU A 50 -1.77 -5.49 5.52
N GLN A 51 -0.65 -5.23 6.18
CA GLN A 51 0.08 -6.26 6.91
C GLN A 51 -0.76 -6.86 8.05
N VAL A 52 -1.49 -6.02 8.80
CA VAL A 52 -2.45 -6.47 9.83
C VAL A 52 -3.57 -7.31 9.23
N LEU A 53 -4.00 -7.02 8.00
CA LEU A 53 -5.01 -7.82 7.28
C LEU A 53 -4.43 -9.05 6.57
N GLY A 54 -3.18 -9.42 6.87
CA GLY A 54 -2.56 -10.66 6.40
C GLY A 54 -1.94 -10.58 5.00
N PHE A 55 -1.73 -9.38 4.44
CA PHE A 55 -0.96 -9.28 3.20
C PHE A 55 0.49 -9.72 3.45
N PRO A 56 1.07 -10.58 2.58
CA PRO A 56 2.40 -11.10 2.81
C PRO A 56 3.45 -10.00 2.68
N SER A 57 4.53 -10.11 3.46
CA SER A 57 5.58 -9.10 3.54
C SER A 57 6.28 -8.82 2.21
N ASN A 58 6.17 -9.70 1.21
CA ASN A 58 6.75 -9.53 -0.12
C ASN A 58 5.85 -8.76 -1.11
N LYS A 59 4.65 -8.30 -0.71
CA LYS A 59 3.80 -7.46 -1.56
C LYS A 59 4.51 -6.18 -1.94
N ILE A 60 4.38 -5.78 -3.19
CA ILE A 60 5.13 -4.65 -3.73
C ILE A 60 4.31 -3.37 -3.61
N ALA A 61 4.91 -2.35 -3.00
CA ALA A 61 4.51 -0.97 -3.14
C ALA A 61 5.34 -0.30 -4.24
N ALA A 62 4.68 0.50 -5.07
CA ALA A 62 5.27 1.13 -6.22
C ALA A 62 4.66 2.52 -6.47
N THR A 63 5.28 3.29 -7.36
CA THR A 63 4.79 4.61 -7.79
C THR A 63 4.94 4.78 -9.29
N ASP A 64 4.09 5.59 -9.89
CA ASP A 64 4.26 6.04 -11.27
C ASP A 64 4.98 7.40 -11.33
N THR A 65 5.15 7.92 -12.54
CA THR A 65 5.80 9.21 -12.82
C THR A 65 5.03 10.41 -12.28
N VAL A 66 3.75 10.26 -11.94
CA VAL A 66 2.92 11.34 -11.37
C VAL A 66 2.78 11.23 -9.85
N GLY A 67 3.47 10.29 -9.21
CA GLY A 67 3.48 10.13 -7.75
C GLY A 67 2.24 9.44 -7.20
N THR A 68 1.56 8.58 -7.98
CA THR A 68 0.46 7.74 -7.48
C THR A 68 1.01 6.63 -6.59
N PHE A 69 0.43 6.41 -5.41
CA PHE A 69 0.74 5.25 -4.58
C PHE A 69 0.09 3.99 -5.16
N ILE A 70 0.89 2.96 -5.43
CA ILE A 70 0.45 1.74 -6.09
C ILE A 70 0.73 0.54 -5.20
N ILE A 71 -0.31 -0.26 -4.96
CA ILE A 71 -0.10 -1.64 -4.48
C ILE A 71 -0.16 -2.55 -5.68
N PHE A 72 0.93 -3.30 -5.89
CA PHE A 72 1.08 -4.21 -7.01
C PHE A 72 0.81 -5.65 -6.57
N SER A 73 -0.09 -6.30 -7.30
CA SER A 73 -0.45 -7.70 -7.14
C SER A 73 -0.22 -8.43 -8.45
N ASN A 74 0.53 -9.52 -8.43
CA ASN A 74 0.70 -10.36 -9.61
C ASN A 74 -0.67 -10.99 -9.97
N ARG A 75 -1.04 -11.00 -11.26
CA ARG A 75 -2.31 -11.57 -11.72
C ARG A 75 -2.49 -13.06 -11.36
N THR A 76 -1.39 -13.79 -11.21
CA THR A 76 -1.39 -15.20 -10.78
C THR A 76 -1.74 -15.39 -9.31
N GLU A 77 -1.79 -14.32 -8.52
CA GLU A 77 -2.19 -14.39 -7.12
C GLU A 77 -3.67 -14.74 -7.00
N ALA A 78 -3.98 -15.66 -6.09
CA ALA A 78 -5.35 -16.09 -5.86
C ALA A 78 -6.22 -14.91 -5.37
N ASN A 79 -7.44 -14.83 -5.90
CA ASN A 79 -8.49 -13.92 -5.45
C ASN A 79 -8.11 -12.42 -5.48
N THR A 80 -7.57 -11.96 -6.60
CA THR A 80 -7.24 -10.53 -6.82
C THR A 80 -8.44 -9.58 -6.61
N THR A 81 -9.67 -10.07 -6.73
CA THR A 81 -10.90 -9.32 -6.42
C THR A 81 -11.02 -9.01 -4.92
N ALA A 82 -10.84 -10.01 -4.04
CA ALA A 82 -10.84 -9.77 -2.60
C ALA A 82 -9.68 -8.86 -2.19
N MET A 83 -8.49 -9.07 -2.77
CA MET A 83 -7.35 -8.19 -2.55
C MET A 83 -7.67 -6.74 -2.91
N THR A 84 -8.29 -6.51 -4.07
CA THR A 84 -8.69 -5.16 -4.50
C THR A 84 -9.59 -4.50 -3.45
N LYS A 85 -10.59 -5.23 -2.93
CA LYS A 85 -11.48 -4.73 -1.88
C LYS A 85 -10.73 -4.40 -0.60
N THR A 86 -9.81 -5.27 -0.17
CA THR A 86 -9.01 -5.06 1.04
C THR A 86 -8.10 -3.85 0.91
N VAL A 87 -7.39 -3.69 -0.22
CA VAL A 87 -6.53 -2.53 -0.41
C VAL A 87 -7.34 -1.23 -0.50
N SER A 88 -8.47 -1.22 -1.22
CA SER A 88 -9.36 -0.06 -1.23
C SER A 88 -9.94 0.26 0.16
N TYR A 89 -10.19 -0.75 0.99
CA TYR A 89 -10.60 -0.53 2.37
C TYR A 89 -9.47 0.11 3.19
N CYS A 90 -8.24 -0.37 3.09
CA CYS A 90 -7.08 0.24 3.77
C CYS A 90 -6.87 1.69 3.35
N TYR A 91 -6.87 1.95 2.03
CA TYR A 91 -6.72 3.29 1.49
C TYR A 91 -7.82 4.25 1.97
N ARG A 92 -9.09 3.83 2.00
CA ARG A 92 -10.18 4.71 2.48
C ARG A 92 -10.06 5.11 3.95
N ASN A 93 -9.49 4.26 4.79
CA ASN A 93 -9.35 4.51 6.22
C ASN A 93 -8.07 5.28 6.59
N TYR A 94 -7.03 5.26 5.75
CA TYR A 94 -5.72 5.80 6.11
C TYR A 94 -5.04 6.64 5.02
N GLY A 95 -5.44 6.52 3.75
CA GLY A 95 -4.80 7.11 2.58
C GLY A 95 -5.38 8.46 2.13
N HIS A 96 -5.75 9.35 3.04
CA HIS A 96 -6.58 10.51 2.68
C HIS A 96 -5.87 11.58 1.84
N SER A 97 -4.54 11.62 1.87
CA SER A 97 -3.78 12.74 1.31
C SER A 97 -3.12 12.45 -0.04
N PHE A 98 -3.33 11.29 -0.67
CA PHE A 98 -2.63 10.95 -1.93
C PHE A 98 -3.47 10.15 -2.90
N TYR A 99 -3.05 10.09 -4.17
CA TYR A 99 -3.70 9.24 -5.18
C TYR A 99 -3.28 7.79 -5.04
N PHE A 100 -4.24 6.87 -5.12
CA PHE A 100 -4.01 5.44 -4.97
C PHE A 100 -4.58 4.64 -6.14
N THR A 101 -3.86 3.59 -6.55
CA THR A 101 -4.39 2.54 -7.42
C THR A 101 -3.91 1.14 -7.01
N HIS A 102 -4.72 0.13 -7.29
CA HIS A 102 -4.35 -1.27 -7.15
C HIS A 102 -4.10 -1.86 -8.54
N TYR A 103 -2.86 -2.27 -8.80
CA TYR A 103 -2.41 -2.70 -10.11
C TYR A 103 -2.28 -4.24 -10.16
N LYS A 104 -2.97 -4.88 -11.11
CA LYS A 104 -3.05 -6.36 -11.24
C LYS A 104 -2.54 -6.84 -12.59
N TYR A 105 -1.26 -7.24 -12.68
CA TYR A 105 -0.63 -7.53 -13.98
C TYR A 105 0.24 -8.80 -13.95
N ASP A 106 0.47 -9.36 -15.14
CA ASP A 106 1.31 -10.55 -15.35
C ASP A 106 2.80 -10.23 -15.14
N TYR A 107 3.21 -9.00 -15.47
CA TYR A 107 4.56 -8.48 -15.31
C TYR A 107 4.53 -7.04 -14.76
N PHE A 108 5.66 -6.59 -14.21
CA PHE A 108 5.79 -5.21 -13.75
C PHE A 108 5.88 -4.27 -14.96
N PRO A 109 4.94 -3.34 -15.15
CA PRO A 109 4.86 -2.56 -16.38
C PRO A 109 5.95 -1.48 -16.43
N SER A 110 6.26 -1.02 -17.65
CA SER A 110 7.02 0.21 -17.85
C SER A 110 6.30 1.44 -17.28
N GLY A 111 7.04 2.38 -16.72
CA GLY A 111 6.49 3.64 -16.17
C GLY A 111 6.02 3.54 -14.71
N ILE A 112 6.00 2.33 -14.14
CA ILE A 112 5.90 2.13 -12.70
C ILE A 112 7.32 1.86 -12.17
N SER A 113 7.64 2.46 -11.03
CA SER A 113 8.89 2.27 -10.30
C SER A 113 8.63 1.52 -9.00
N TYR A 114 9.40 0.45 -8.78
CA TYR A 114 9.42 -0.25 -7.51
C TYR A 114 9.88 0.71 -6.39
N MET A 115 9.20 0.68 -5.25
CA MET A 115 9.63 1.43 -4.06
C MET A 115 10.14 0.49 -2.98
N ALA A 116 9.28 -0.41 -2.51
CA ALA A 116 9.57 -1.28 -1.39
C ALA A 116 8.65 -2.50 -1.39
N LYS A 117 9.08 -3.56 -0.73
CA LYS A 117 8.18 -4.61 -0.27
C LYS A 117 7.45 -4.13 0.99
N LEU A 118 6.29 -4.70 1.25
CA LEU A 118 5.45 -4.38 2.39
C LEU A 118 6.22 -4.48 3.70
N GLY A 119 6.94 -5.59 3.92
CA GLY A 119 7.74 -5.79 5.13
C GLY A 119 8.89 -4.79 5.26
N ASP A 120 9.51 -4.38 4.16
CA ASP A 120 10.59 -3.40 4.18
C ASP A 120 10.05 -2.00 4.56
N ALA A 121 8.89 -1.64 4.03
CA ALA A 121 8.26 -0.36 4.32
C ALA A 121 7.70 -0.26 5.76
N THR A 122 7.26 -1.38 6.35
CA THR A 122 6.62 -1.38 7.67
C THR A 122 7.56 -1.76 8.81
N VAL A 123 8.45 -2.75 8.61
CA VAL A 123 9.36 -3.29 9.64
C VAL A 123 10.74 -2.65 9.54
N ASN A 124 11.28 -2.54 8.32
CA ASN A 124 12.63 -1.98 8.09
C ASN A 124 12.64 -0.46 7.92
N HIS A 125 11.47 0.17 7.96
CA HIS A 125 11.28 1.62 7.82
C HIS A 125 11.93 2.22 6.57
N THR A 126 11.98 1.46 5.46
CA THR A 126 12.49 1.98 4.19
C THR A 126 11.83 3.30 3.83
N ASP A 127 12.64 4.24 3.37
CA ASP A 127 12.16 5.55 2.92
C ASP A 127 11.24 5.38 1.72
N LEU A 128 10.02 5.92 1.84
CA LEU A 128 9.07 5.97 0.74
C LEU A 128 9.16 7.37 0.13
N PRO A 129 9.06 7.50 -1.21
CA PRO A 129 8.96 8.79 -1.86
C PRO A 129 7.74 9.59 -1.37
N HIS A 130 7.78 10.90 -1.60
CA HIS A 130 6.59 11.73 -1.48
C HIS A 130 5.61 11.41 -2.61
N PHE A 131 4.35 11.20 -2.26
CA PHE A 131 3.27 10.99 -3.22
C PHE A 131 2.58 12.29 -3.57
N ARG A 132 1.96 12.30 -4.74
CA ARG A 132 1.13 13.42 -5.20
C ARG A 132 -0.04 13.60 -4.24
N ASN A 133 -0.15 14.84 -3.73
CA ASN A 133 -1.19 15.19 -2.79
C ASN A 133 -2.56 15.19 -3.49
N ASN A 134 -3.57 14.54 -2.90
CA ASN A 134 -4.96 14.57 -3.36
C ASN A 134 -5.77 15.68 -2.68
N LYS A 135 -5.19 16.41 -1.72
CA LYS A 135 -5.81 17.62 -1.19
C LYS A 135 -5.83 18.69 -2.26
N ARG A 136 -6.90 19.51 -2.27
CA ARG A 136 -6.83 20.83 -2.89
C ARG A 136 -5.64 21.55 -2.27
N LEU A 137 -4.66 21.90 -3.10
CA LEU A 137 -3.59 22.80 -2.69
C LEU A 137 -4.24 24.05 -2.11
N THR A 138 -3.77 24.48 -0.94
CA THR A 138 -4.09 25.80 -0.42
C THR A 138 -3.56 26.86 -1.38
N THR A 139 -4.14 28.06 -1.39
CA THR A 139 -3.64 29.18 -2.22
C THR A 139 -2.14 29.43 -1.97
N GLN A 140 -1.67 29.19 -0.75
CA GLN A 140 -0.28 29.38 -0.35
C GLN A 140 0.66 28.32 -0.97
N GLU A 141 0.25 27.05 -1.00
CA GLU A 141 0.98 25.98 -1.71
C GLU A 141 0.95 26.19 -3.22
N LEU A 142 -0.17 26.67 -3.77
CA LEU A 142 -0.29 26.98 -5.20
C LEU A 142 0.71 28.07 -5.61
N ASN A 143 0.83 29.13 -4.79
CA ASN A 143 1.79 30.21 -5.00
C ASN A 143 3.24 29.73 -4.90
N ALA A 144 3.54 28.78 -4.00
CA ALA A 144 4.87 28.19 -3.90
C ALA A 144 5.25 27.35 -5.14
N PHE A 145 4.28 26.65 -5.75
CA PHE A 145 4.48 25.93 -7.01
C PHE A 145 4.47 26.84 -8.24
N GLN A 146 3.83 28.02 -8.16
CA GLN A 146 3.82 29.06 -9.21
C GLN A 146 5.12 29.87 -9.29
N HIS A 147 6.19 29.43 -8.62
CA HIS A 147 7.55 29.74 -9.02
C HIS A 147 8.13 28.61 -9.88
N PRO A 148 7.71 28.43 -11.15
CA PRO A 148 8.40 27.53 -12.04
C PRO A 148 9.68 28.21 -12.53
N ILE A 149 10.76 27.43 -12.48
CA ILE A 149 11.87 27.52 -13.43
C ILE A 149 12.71 28.78 -13.24
N VAL A 150 13.74 28.60 -12.41
CA VAL A 150 15.04 29.27 -12.54
C VAL A 150 15.31 29.53 -14.01
N GLU A 151 15.36 30.80 -14.41
CA GLU A 151 15.88 31.23 -15.70
C GLU A 151 17.27 30.62 -15.83
N PHE A 152 17.39 29.56 -16.65
CA PHE A 152 18.68 29.11 -17.11
C PHE A 152 19.22 30.23 -18.00
N GLN A 153 20.23 30.95 -17.51
CA GLN A 153 21.08 31.83 -18.32
C GLN A 153 21.91 31.00 -19.30
#